data_AF-A0A7R9UTA8-F1
#
_entry.id   AF-A0A7R9UTA8-F1
#
_cell.length_a   1.000
_cell.length_b   1.000
_cell.length_c   1.000
_cell.angle_alpha   90.00
_cell.angle_beta   90.00
_cell.angle_gamma   90.00
#
_symmetry.space_group_name_H-M   'P 1'
#
loop_
_entity.id
_entity.type
_entity.pdbx_description
1 polymer ?
#
loop_
_entity_poly.entity_id
_entity_poly.type
_entity_poly.pdbx_seq_one_letter_code
_entity_poly.pdbx_strand_id
1 'polypeptide(L)'
;PLYPMQLNCGLSHRGHLVSVDPIGAIKLRRLMVEVGPSKLFEFLIGVSELRQIIMDELSVETGKLVQSVQVKDLHGLGLAALREPSAIKTLQEIITTCTSMYPESLATLYIINAPFFFPMAWSVVSTFVSERTKKKIHVLGTDYAQVLREDVGA
;
A
#
# COMPACT_ATOMS: atom_id res chain seq x y z
N PRO A 1 -3.05 -16.03 -9.30
CA PRO A 1 -3.97 -14.87 -9.42
C PRO A 1 -3.27 -13.72 -10.16
N LEU A 2 -4.00 -12.81 -10.83
CA LEU A 2 -3.40 -11.60 -11.45
C LEU A 2 -2.99 -10.57 -10.39
N TYR A 3 -3.85 -10.41 -9.38
CA TYR A 3 -3.63 -9.62 -8.19
C TYR A 3 -3.72 -10.56 -6.98
N PRO A 4 -2.61 -10.83 -6.25
CA PRO A 4 -2.67 -11.59 -5.00
C PRO A 4 -3.54 -10.83 -3.98
N MET A 5 -4.39 -11.53 -3.23
CA MET A 5 -5.22 -10.87 -2.23
C MET A 5 -4.33 -10.23 -1.16
N GLN A 6 -4.70 -9.03 -0.75
CA GLN A 6 -4.16 -8.37 0.42
C GLN A 6 -4.45 -9.24 1.65
N LEU A 7 -3.44 -9.42 2.50
CA LEU A 7 -3.61 -10.15 3.75
C LEU A 7 -3.92 -9.13 4.85
N ASN A 8 -5.11 -9.23 5.44
CA ASN A 8 -5.42 -8.54 6.69
C ASN A 8 -4.80 -9.37 7.83
N CYS A 9 -3.87 -8.77 8.56
CA CYS A 9 -3.03 -9.46 9.53
C CYS A 9 -3.40 -9.12 10.98
N GLY A 10 -4.62 -8.63 11.22
CA GLY A 10 -5.07 -8.22 12.54
C GLY A 10 -4.63 -6.80 12.91
N LEU A 11 -4.39 -6.57 14.21
CA LEU A 11 -4.03 -5.28 14.77
C LEU A 11 -2.56 -5.23 15.19
N SER A 12 -1.92 -4.08 14.98
CA SER A 12 -0.58 -3.82 15.48
C SER A 12 -0.57 -3.70 17.00
N HIS A 13 0.63 -3.66 17.62
CA HIS A 13 0.75 -3.38 19.05
C HIS A 13 0.11 -2.05 19.47
N ARG A 14 0.00 -1.10 18.54
CA ARG A 14 -0.65 0.21 18.74
C ARG A 14 -2.16 0.19 18.48
N GLY A 15 -2.73 -0.97 18.14
CA GLY A 15 -4.15 -1.14 17.83
C GLY A 15 -4.55 -0.66 16.44
N HIS A 16 -3.61 -0.58 15.50
CA HIS A 16 -3.87 -0.14 14.13
C HIS A 16 -4.07 -1.33 13.20
N LEU A 17 -4.95 -1.22 12.21
CA LEU A 17 -5.24 -2.30 11.27
C LEU A 17 -4.02 -2.58 10.38
N VAL A 18 -3.55 -3.82 10.38
CA VAL A 18 -2.37 -4.25 9.65
C VAL A 18 -2.78 -4.93 8.35
N SER A 19 -2.14 -4.52 7.26
CA SER A 19 -2.31 -5.17 5.96
C SER A 19 -0.99 -5.38 5.23
N VAL A 20 -0.87 -6.49 4.52
CA VAL A 20 0.30 -6.83 3.69
C VAL A 20 -0.12 -6.96 2.23
N ASP A 21 0.54 -6.19 1.37
CA ASP A 21 0.34 -6.17 -0.07
C ASP A 21 1.59 -6.69 -0.79
N PRO A 22 1.54 -7.89 -1.38
CA PRO A 22 2.66 -8.45 -2.15
C PRO A 22 2.70 -7.86 -3.57
N ILE A 23 3.09 -6.58 -3.65
CA ILE A 23 3.15 -5.78 -4.89
C ILE A 23 4.03 -6.45 -5.95
N GLY A 24 5.19 -6.99 -5.56
CA GLY A 24 6.10 -7.64 -6.51
C GLY A 24 5.53 -8.91 -7.15
N ALA A 25 4.50 -9.51 -6.57
CA ALA A 25 3.79 -10.66 -7.12
C ALA A 25 2.62 -10.28 -8.06
N ILE A 26 2.30 -8.98 -8.20
CA ILE A 26 1.25 -8.51 -9.12
C ILE A 26 1.71 -8.73 -10.56
N LYS A 27 0.89 -9.41 -11.36
CA LYS A 27 1.13 -9.59 -12.80
C LYS A 27 0.69 -8.34 -13.58
N LEU A 28 1.33 -7.22 -13.29
CA LEU A 28 0.88 -5.88 -13.68
C LEU A 28 0.54 -5.76 -15.17
N ARG A 29 1.44 -6.19 -16.07
CA ARG A 29 1.20 -6.13 -17.51
C ARG A 29 -0.06 -6.90 -17.93
N ARG A 30 -0.23 -8.11 -17.42
CA ARG A 30 -1.43 -8.92 -17.70
C ARG A 30 -2.67 -8.31 -17.10
N LEU A 31 -2.59 -7.75 -15.90
CA LEU A 31 -3.68 -7.04 -15.25
C LEU A 31 -4.14 -5.82 -16.08
N MET A 32 -3.20 -5.02 -16.57
CA MET A 32 -3.51 -3.86 -17.41
C MET A 32 -4.15 -4.26 -18.75
N VAL A 33 -3.77 -5.40 -19.33
CA VAL A 33 -4.32 -5.87 -20.62
C VAL A 33 -5.66 -6.59 -20.44
N GLU A 34 -5.77 -7.49 -19.46
CA GLU A 34 -6.94 -8.36 -19.28
C GLU A 34 -8.07 -7.69 -18.50
N VAL A 35 -7.74 -6.83 -17.53
CA VAL A 35 -8.72 -6.15 -16.67
C VAL A 35 -8.90 -4.68 -17.08
N GLY A 36 -7.80 -4.00 -17.37
CA GLY A 36 -7.80 -2.60 -17.76
C GLY A 36 -7.66 -1.61 -16.59
N PRO A 37 -7.19 -0.39 -16.88
CA PRO A 37 -6.88 0.63 -15.87
C PRO A 37 -8.09 1.04 -15.03
N SER A 38 -9.26 1.28 -15.65
CA SER A 38 -10.46 1.76 -14.94
C SER A 38 -10.98 0.73 -13.94
N LYS A 39 -11.07 -0.55 -14.32
CA LYS A 39 -11.49 -1.61 -13.41
C LYS A 39 -10.48 -1.85 -12.29
N LEU A 40 -9.18 -1.72 -12.59
CA LEU A 40 -8.15 -1.79 -11.55
C LEU A 40 -8.28 -0.63 -10.55
N PHE A 41 -8.54 0.58 -11.04
CA PHE A 41 -8.83 1.74 -10.20
C PHE A 41 -10.05 1.49 -9.30
N GLU A 42 -11.20 1.12 -9.88
CA GLU A 42 -12.43 0.81 -9.12
C GLU A 42 -12.20 -0.26 -8.06
N PHE A 43 -11.49 -1.34 -8.41
CA PHE A 43 -11.15 -2.40 -7.48
C PHE A 43 -10.32 -1.88 -6.28
N LEU A 44 -9.28 -1.08 -6.55
CA LEU A 44 -8.39 -0.59 -5.49
C LEU A 44 -9.03 0.51 -4.63
N ILE A 45 -9.97 1.28 -5.19
CA ILE A 45 -10.84 2.18 -4.41
C ILE A 45 -11.78 1.36 -3.52
N GLY A 46 -12.44 0.32 -4.04
CA GLY A 46 -13.31 -0.54 -3.24
C GLY A 46 -12.56 -1.25 -2.09
N VAL A 47 -11.33 -1.70 -2.34
CA VAL A 47 -10.45 -2.25 -1.28
C VAL A 47 -10.13 -1.18 -0.23
N SER A 48 -9.91 0.08 -0.65
CA SER A 48 -9.66 1.19 0.27
C SER A 48 -10.89 1.53 1.10
N GLU A 49 -12.08 1.53 0.51
CA GLU A 49 -13.37 1.75 1.20
C GLU A 49 -13.63 0.67 2.25
N LEU A 50 -13.47 -0.60 1.91
CA LEU A 50 -13.61 -1.71 2.87
C LEU A 50 -12.66 -1.55 4.05
N ARG A 51 -11.41 -1.14 3.79
CA ARG A 51 -10.46 -0.86 4.87
C ARG A 51 -10.91 0.29 5.76
N GLN A 52 -11.50 1.35 5.20
CA GLN A 52 -12.05 2.45 6.00
C GLN A 52 -13.19 2.00 6.90
N ILE A 53 -14.11 1.16 6.38
CA ILE A 53 -15.23 0.61 7.17
C ILE A 53 -14.71 -0.21 8.35
N ILE A 54 -13.76 -1.13 8.10
CA ILE A 54 -13.18 -1.96 9.16
C ILE A 54 -12.49 -1.10 10.22
N MET A 55 -11.73 -0.07 9.81
CA MET A 55 -11.07 0.82 10.77
C MET A 55 -12.07 1.65 11.58
N ASP A 56 -13.19 2.07 10.99
CA ASP A 56 -14.24 2.80 11.70
C ASP A 56 -14.92 1.91 12.75
N GLU A 57 -15.29 0.68 12.37
CA GLU A 57 -15.85 -0.33 13.29
C GLU A 57 -14.92 -0.60 14.48
N LEU A 58 -13.63 -0.83 14.21
CA LEU A 58 -12.63 -1.03 15.25
C LEU A 58 -12.42 0.23 16.11
N SER A 59 -12.56 1.42 15.53
CA SER A 59 -12.44 2.68 16.27
C SER A 59 -13.59 2.84 17.26
N VAL A 60 -14.80 2.49 16.85
CA VAL A 60 -16.00 2.50 17.70
C VAL A 60 -15.86 1.46 18.82
N GLU A 61 -15.43 0.24 18.49
CA GLU A 61 -15.28 -0.86 19.46
C GLU A 61 -14.22 -0.55 20.52
N THR A 62 -13.07 -0.02 20.10
CA THR A 62 -11.94 0.22 21.01
C THR A 62 -11.98 1.58 21.71
N GLY A 63 -12.87 2.49 21.29
CA GLY A 63 -12.95 3.86 21.77
C GLY A 63 -11.71 4.71 21.43
N LYS A 64 -10.90 4.28 20.47
CA LYS A 64 -9.66 4.94 20.02
C LYS A 64 -9.62 5.00 18.51
N LEU A 65 -9.03 6.06 17.95
CA LEU A 65 -8.85 6.16 16.51
C LEU A 65 -7.94 5.04 15.99
N VAL A 66 -8.48 4.19 15.13
CA VAL A 66 -7.75 3.15 14.41
C VAL A 66 -7.35 3.69 13.03
N GLN A 67 -6.07 3.55 12.71
CA GLN A 67 -5.49 3.90 11.42
C GLN A 67 -4.90 2.65 10.77
N SER A 68 -4.42 2.77 9.53
CA SER A 68 -3.81 1.64 8.80
C SER A 68 -2.29 1.60 8.94
N VAL A 69 -1.77 0.40 9.23
CA VAL A 69 -0.36 0.04 9.04
C VAL A 69 -0.28 -0.85 7.79
N GLN A 70 0.48 -0.42 6.79
CA GLN A 70 0.54 -1.10 5.49
C GLN A 70 1.95 -1.57 5.19
N VAL A 71 2.12 -2.85 4.85
CA VAL A 71 3.40 -3.41 4.41
C VAL A 71 3.30 -3.68 2.91
N LYS A 72 4.15 -3.04 2.10
CA LYS A 72 4.27 -3.25 0.66
C LYS A 72 5.51 -4.10 0.41
N ASP A 73 5.32 -5.35 0.03
CA ASP A 73 6.41 -6.24 -0.35
C ASP A 73 6.69 -6.13 -1.85
N LEU A 74 7.89 -5.63 -2.18
CA LEU A 74 8.31 -5.44 -3.56
C LEU A 74 9.11 -6.63 -4.11
N HIS A 75 9.19 -7.75 -3.37
CA HIS A 75 9.88 -8.95 -3.83
C HIS A 75 9.30 -9.46 -5.17
N GLY A 76 10.15 -9.51 -6.20
CA GLY A 76 9.75 -9.91 -7.56
C GLY A 76 9.30 -8.77 -8.47
N LEU A 77 9.27 -7.52 -7.98
CA LEU A 77 8.95 -6.36 -8.81
C LEU A 77 10.01 -6.19 -9.92
N GLY A 78 9.59 -6.27 -11.17
CA GLY A 78 10.44 -6.10 -12.34
C GLY A 78 10.46 -4.67 -12.89
N LEU A 79 11.55 -4.30 -13.57
CA LEU A 79 11.70 -3.00 -14.26
C LEU A 79 10.59 -2.69 -15.27
N ALA A 80 9.91 -3.71 -15.80
CA ALA A 80 8.79 -3.54 -16.71
C ALA A 80 7.68 -2.68 -16.10
N ALA A 81 7.49 -2.70 -14.77
CA ALA A 81 6.49 -1.88 -14.09
C ALA A 81 6.70 -0.38 -14.29
N LEU A 82 7.96 0.08 -14.43
CA LEU A 82 8.30 1.48 -14.68
C LEU A 82 8.08 1.90 -16.14
N ARG A 83 7.89 0.93 -17.04
CA ARG A 83 7.73 1.14 -18.48
C ARG A 83 6.28 1.08 -18.93
N GLU A 84 5.33 0.91 -18.02
CA GLU A 84 3.89 0.81 -18.31
C GLU A 84 3.19 2.12 -17.90
N PRO A 85 3.00 3.09 -18.82
CA PRO A 85 2.50 4.43 -18.46
C PRO A 85 1.08 4.41 -17.92
N SER A 86 0.24 3.50 -18.43
CA SER A 86 -1.13 3.31 -17.94
C SER A 86 -1.15 2.87 -16.49
N ALA A 87 -0.21 2.02 -16.07
CA ALA A 87 -0.11 1.58 -14.67
C ALA A 87 0.33 2.72 -13.75
N ILE A 88 1.31 3.53 -14.18
CA ILE A 88 1.77 4.71 -13.44
C ILE A 88 0.64 5.71 -13.28
N LYS A 89 -0.12 5.97 -14.36
CA LYS A 89 -1.29 6.86 -14.33
C LYS A 89 -2.38 6.35 -13.39
N THR A 90 -2.72 5.06 -13.46
CA THR A 90 -3.70 4.46 -12.54
C THR A 90 -3.23 4.55 -11.09
N LEU A 91 -1.95 4.30 -10.81
CA LEU A 91 -1.37 4.45 -9.47
C LEU A 91 -1.47 5.91 -8.97
N GLN A 92 -1.16 6.88 -9.83
CA GLN A 92 -1.30 8.30 -9.51
C GLN A 92 -2.75 8.66 -9.16
N GLU A 93 -3.72 8.20 -9.97
CA GLU A 93 -5.15 8.43 -9.72
C GLU A 93 -5.57 7.85 -8.38
N ILE A 94 -5.15 6.62 -8.06
CA ILE A 94 -5.45 5.98 -6.76
C ILE A 94 -4.85 6.77 -5.60
N ILE A 95 -3.57 7.15 -5.67
CA ILE A 95 -2.90 7.91 -4.61
C ILE A 95 -3.60 9.25 -4.39
N THR A 96 -3.95 9.93 -5.47
CA THR A 96 -4.62 11.24 -5.42
C THR A 96 -5.99 11.12 -4.78
N THR A 97 -6.81 10.17 -5.23
CA THR A 97 -8.15 9.92 -4.68
C THR A 97 -8.09 9.50 -3.21
N CYS A 98 -7.20 8.58 -2.84
CA CYS A 98 -7.08 8.17 -1.44
C CYS A 98 -6.63 9.33 -0.54
N THR A 99 -5.73 10.19 -1.02
CA THR A 99 -5.25 11.35 -0.26
C THR A 99 -6.34 12.40 -0.05
N SER A 100 -7.22 12.60 -1.04
CA SER A 100 -8.32 13.57 -0.93
C SER A 100 -9.51 13.04 -0.12
N MET A 101 -9.87 11.77 -0.29
CA MET A 101 -11.07 11.18 0.33
C MET A 101 -10.83 10.68 1.76
N TYR A 102 -9.61 10.22 2.07
CA TYR A 102 -9.30 9.59 3.36
C TYR A 102 -8.12 10.27 4.05
N PRO A 103 -8.23 11.58 4.38
CA PRO A 103 -7.17 12.26 5.10
C PRO A 103 -6.91 11.56 6.43
N GLU A 104 -5.64 11.45 6.80
CA GLU A 104 -5.20 10.87 8.08
C GLU A 104 -5.46 9.36 8.28
N SER A 105 -5.91 8.61 7.27
CA SER A 105 -6.18 7.16 7.36
C SER A 105 -4.95 6.26 7.54
N LEU A 106 -3.77 6.73 7.15
CA LEU A 106 -2.52 5.97 7.23
C LEU A 106 -1.76 6.31 8.52
N ALA A 107 -1.43 5.32 9.35
CA ALA A 107 -0.47 5.49 10.44
C ALA A 107 0.96 5.34 9.94
N THR A 108 1.27 4.21 9.29
CA THR A 108 2.63 3.86 8.87
C THR A 108 2.59 2.98 7.62
N LEU A 109 3.48 3.21 6.66
CA LEU A 109 3.65 2.38 5.47
C LEU A 109 5.10 1.90 5.39
N TYR A 110 5.28 0.59 5.44
CA TYR A 110 6.57 -0.08 5.30
C TYR A 110 6.74 -0.60 3.88
N ILE A 111 7.89 -0.34 3.27
CA ILE A 111 8.31 -0.91 2.00
C ILE A 111 9.44 -1.89 2.31
N ILE A 112 9.26 -3.16 1.95
CA ILE A 112 10.25 -4.22 2.16
C ILE A 112 10.68 -4.82 0.83
N ASN A 113 11.85 -5.45 0.81
CA ASN A 113 12.42 -6.08 -0.39
C ASN A 113 12.49 -5.13 -1.60
N ALA A 114 12.79 -3.85 -1.33
CA ALA A 114 12.89 -2.84 -2.37
C ALA A 114 14.02 -3.19 -3.37
N PRO A 115 13.74 -3.29 -4.68
CA PRO A 115 14.77 -3.60 -5.66
C PRO A 115 15.76 -2.44 -5.83
N PHE A 116 16.93 -2.70 -6.43
CA PHE A 116 17.98 -1.69 -6.63
C PHE A 116 17.50 -0.42 -7.37
N PHE A 117 16.46 -0.55 -8.21
CA PHE A 117 15.88 0.55 -8.98
C PHE A 117 14.77 1.31 -8.22
N PHE A 118 14.44 0.92 -6.99
CA PHE A 118 13.41 1.57 -6.18
C PHE A 118 13.59 3.09 -6.06
N PRO A 119 14.81 3.64 -5.86
CA PRO A 119 14.98 5.10 -5.79
C PRO A 119 14.47 5.83 -7.05
N MET A 120 14.64 5.21 -8.23
CA MET A 120 14.12 5.74 -9.50
C MET A 120 12.59 5.63 -9.58
N ALA A 121 12.02 4.52 -9.12
CA ALA A 121 10.57 4.37 -9.03
C ALA A 121 9.96 5.42 -8.09
N TRP A 122 10.60 5.62 -6.93
CA TRP A 122 10.17 6.54 -5.90
C TRP A 122 10.25 8.01 -6.34
N SER A 123 11.26 8.40 -7.12
CA SER A 123 11.33 9.77 -7.64
C SER A 123 10.13 10.13 -8.51
N VAL A 124 9.55 9.16 -9.21
CA VAL A 124 8.30 9.34 -9.98
C VAL A 124 7.09 9.36 -9.04
N VAL A 125 6.91 8.30 -8.24
CA VAL A 125 5.71 8.12 -7.39
C VAL A 125 5.58 9.23 -6.34
N SER A 126 6.69 9.64 -5.73
CA SER A 126 6.70 10.64 -4.65
C SER A 126 6.19 12.01 -5.07
N THR A 127 6.14 12.33 -6.37
CA THR A 127 5.56 13.59 -6.87
C THR A 127 4.05 13.67 -6.64
N PHE A 128 3.37 12.53 -6.50
CA PHE A 128 1.93 12.44 -6.26
C PHE A 128 1.59 12.19 -4.79
N VAL A 129 2.59 12.02 -3.93
CA VAL A 129 2.42 11.73 -2.50
C VAL A 129 2.59 13.01 -1.69
N SER A 130 1.68 13.29 -0.77
CA SER A 130 1.80 14.46 0.12
C SER A 130 3.01 14.36 1.07
N GLU A 131 3.58 15.49 1.48
CA GLU A 131 4.70 15.52 2.44
C GLU A 131 4.36 14.83 3.77
N ARG A 132 3.10 14.93 4.22
CA ARG A 132 2.63 14.22 5.41
C ARG A 132 2.68 12.70 5.23
N THR A 133 2.27 12.20 4.06
CA THR A 133 2.30 10.77 3.76
C THR A 133 3.74 10.28 3.59
N LYS A 134 4.63 11.07 2.96
CA LYS A 134 6.06 10.73 2.82
C LYS A 134 6.72 10.48 4.18
N LYS A 135 6.42 11.29 5.19
CA LYS A 135 6.95 11.11 6.57
C LYS A 135 6.52 9.80 7.24
N LYS A 136 5.48 9.14 6.74
CA LYS A 136 4.96 7.86 7.25
C LYS A 136 5.47 6.66 6.46
N ILE A 137 6.24 6.89 5.38
CA ILE A 137 6.77 5.84 4.52
C ILE A 137 8.18 5.49 4.97
N HIS A 138 8.40 4.22 5.28
CA HIS A 138 9.68 3.68 5.74
C HIS A 138 10.11 2.56 4.81
N VAL A 139 11.24 2.77 4.12
CA VAL A 139 11.86 1.73 3.30
C VAL A 139 12.82 0.97 4.20
N LEU A 140 12.53 -0.31 4.44
CA LEU A 140 13.31 -1.15 5.35
C LEU A 140 14.35 -1.98 4.60
N GLY A 141 15.49 -2.19 5.25
CA GLY A 141 16.59 -2.99 4.73
C GLY A 141 16.43 -4.47 5.07
N THR A 142 17.54 -5.17 5.27
CA THR A 142 17.56 -6.60 5.64
C THR A 142 17.05 -6.88 7.05
N ASP A 143 16.90 -5.85 7.87
CA ASP A 143 16.39 -5.86 9.24
C ASP A 143 14.86 -5.74 9.33
N TYR A 144 14.15 -5.72 8.18
CA TYR A 144 12.71 -5.48 8.16
C TYR A 144 11.92 -6.42 9.06
N ALA A 145 12.32 -7.69 9.18
CA ALA A 145 11.60 -8.67 9.99
C ALA A 145 11.61 -8.31 11.48
N GLN A 146 12.71 -7.73 11.98
CA GLN A 146 12.80 -7.27 13.35
C GLN A 146 11.90 -6.03 13.55
N VAL A 147 12.03 -5.03 12.69
CA VAL A 147 11.26 -3.79 12.76
C VAL A 147 9.76 -4.06 12.70
N LEU A 148 9.32 -4.94 11.79
CA LEU A 148 7.91 -5.32 11.68
C LEU A 148 7.44 -6.07 12.93
N ARG A 149 8.25 -6.99 13.50
CA ARG A 149 7.87 -7.68 14.74
C ARG A 149 7.66 -6.71 15.90
N GLU A 150 8.49 -5.67 15.99
CA GLU A 150 8.40 -4.66 17.04
C GLU A 150 7.16 -3.76 16.89
N ASP A 151 6.82 -3.28 15.70
CA ASP A 151 5.64 -2.41 15.50
C ASP A 151 4.32 -3.19 15.31
N VAL A 152 4.36 -4.22 14.46
CA VAL A 152 3.18 -4.95 13.98
C VAL A 152 2.78 -6.10 14.90
N GLY A 153 3.73 -6.77 15.55
CA GLY A 153 3.45 -8.01 16.27
C GLY A 153 3.81 -9.27 15.47
N ALA A 154 3.80 -10.41 16.17
CA ALA A 154 4.12 -11.73 15.62
C ALA A 154 2.95 -12.36 14.86
#